data_AF-A0A1F7P4I7-F1
#
_entry.id   AF-A0A1F7P4I7-F1
#
_cell.length_a   1.000
_cell.length_b   1.000
_cell.length_c   1.000
_cell.angle_alpha   90.00
_cell.angle_beta   90.00
_cell.angle_gamma   90.00
#
_symmetry.space_group_name_H-M   'P 1'
#
loop_
_entity.id
_entity.type
_entity.pdbx_description
1 polymer ?
#
loop_
_entity_poly.entity_id
_entity_poly.type
_entity_poly.pdbx_seq_one_letter_code
_entity_poly.pdbx_strand_id
1 'polypeptide(L)' 'MTEYLPDTPSVARAYCPGCEPDADPSREILDVRWCESHCPARDGADDAMVSAAAYLSGSAEAGGDDNRRWCEVLHRR' A
#
# COMPACT_ATOMS: atom_id res chain seq x y z
N MET A 1 13.87 -22.88 -14.64
CA MET A 1 14.54 -21.56 -14.63
C MET A 1 13.43 -20.56 -14.40
N THR A 2 13.36 -19.93 -13.22
CA THR A 2 12.30 -18.98 -12.91
C THR A 2 12.69 -17.63 -13.51
N GLU A 3 11.87 -17.10 -14.40
CA GLU A 3 12.10 -15.77 -14.98
C GLU A 3 11.97 -14.72 -13.86
N TYR A 4 13.01 -13.91 -13.70
CA TYR A 4 12.98 -12.77 -12.79
C TYR A 4 12.20 -11.64 -13.46
N LEU A 5 11.04 -11.31 -12.90
CA LEU A 5 10.31 -10.11 -13.28
C LEU A 5 10.79 -8.94 -12.41
N PRO A 6 11.21 -7.81 -12.99
CA PRO A 6 11.59 -6.64 -12.22
C PRO A 6 10.36 -6.04 -11.54
N ASP A 7 10.57 -5.48 -10.34
CA ASP A 7 9.52 -4.76 -9.63
C ASP A 7 9.01 -3.56 -10.45
N THR A 8 7.74 -3.21 -10.25
CA THR A 8 7.15 -2.02 -10.88
C THR A 8 7.82 -0.78 -10.30
N PRO A 9 8.29 0.17 -11.14
CA PRO A 9 8.91 1.39 -10.66
C PRO A 9 7.91 2.21 -9.82
N SER A 10 8.37 2.74 -8.69
CA SER A 10 7.54 3.64 -7.87
C SER A 10 7.31 4.94 -8.61
N VAL A 11 6.03 5.29 -8.79
CA VAL A 11 5.59 6.59 -9.32
C VAL A 11 5.24 7.57 -8.20
N ALA A 12 5.29 7.12 -6.95
CA ALA A 12 4.96 7.93 -5.79
C ALA A 12 6.12 8.87 -5.43
N ARG A 13 5.80 10.15 -5.19
CA ARG A 13 6.75 11.12 -4.66
C ARG A 13 6.81 10.96 -3.13
N ALA A 14 8.01 10.84 -2.58
CA ALA A 14 8.18 10.91 -1.13
C ALA A 14 7.82 12.31 -0.61
N TYR A 15 6.98 12.40 0.41
CA TYR A 15 6.64 13.66 1.06
C TYR A 15 6.53 13.51 2.57
N CYS A 16 6.83 14.59 3.28
CA CYS A 16 6.63 14.69 4.72
C CYS A 16 5.40 15.56 4.99
N PRO A 17 4.36 15.06 5.67
CA PRO A 17 3.15 15.84 5.97
C PRO A 17 3.42 17.11 6.77
N GLY A 18 4.49 17.14 7.57
CA GLY A 18 4.88 18.35 8.31
C GLY A 18 5.60 19.39 7.44
N CYS A 19 6.36 18.96 6.42
CA CYS A 19 7.04 19.89 5.51
C CYS A 19 6.09 20.44 4.43
N GLU A 20 5.15 19.62 4.00
CA GLU A 20 4.23 19.91 2.90
C GLU A 20 2.78 19.65 3.35
N PRO A 21 2.24 20.47 4.28
CA PRO A 21 0.91 20.25 4.84
C PRO A 21 -0.23 20.41 3.82
N ASP A 22 0.03 21.15 2.73
CA ASP A 22 -0.94 21.40 1.66
C ASP A 22 -0.87 20.37 0.52
N ALA A 23 -0.01 19.35 0.64
CA ALA A 23 0.04 18.27 -0.35
C ALA A 23 -1.30 17.53 -0.40
N ASP A 24 -1.86 17.38 -1.60
CA ASP A 24 -3.21 16.82 -1.81
C ASP A 24 -3.11 15.39 -2.38
N PRO A 25 -3.37 14.35 -1.56
CA PRO A 25 -3.32 12.96 -2.00
C PRO A 25 -4.37 12.59 -3.06
N SER A 26 -5.38 13.45 -3.29
CA SER A 26 -6.33 13.25 -4.38
C SER A 26 -5.80 13.70 -5.74
N ARG A 27 -4.69 14.47 -5.76
CA ARG A 27 -4.10 15.07 -6.96
C ARG A 27 -2.69 14.55 -7.26
N GLU A 28 -1.99 14.03 -6.26
CA GLU A 28 -0.64 13.50 -6.36
C GLU A 28 -0.58 12.06 -5.83
N ILE A 29 0.31 11.24 -6.40
CA ILE A 29 0.65 9.94 -5.82
C ILE A 29 1.79 10.17 -4.82
N LEU A 30 1.48 10.03 -3.53
CA LEU A 30 2.36 10.41 -2.44
C LEU A 30 2.73 9.21 -1.56
N ASP A 31 4.03 9.03 -1.29
CA ASP A 31 4.56 8.08 -0.33
C ASP A 31 4.92 8.84 0.97
N VAL A 32 4.23 8.52 2.07
CA VAL A 32 4.40 9.21 3.35
C VAL A 32 5.76 8.85 3.94
N ARG A 33 6.68 9.82 3.96
CA ARG A 33 8.00 9.70 4.59
C ARG A 33 8.27 10.89 5.50
N TRP A 34 8.15 10.65 6.80
CA TRP A 34 8.45 11.65 7.80
C TRP A 34 9.94 12.01 7.79
N CYS A 35 10.24 13.31 7.79
CA CYS A 35 11.59 13.80 8.06
C CYS A 35 11.91 13.70 9.56
N GLU A 36 13.17 13.85 9.93
CA GLU A 36 13.61 13.73 11.33
C GLU A 36 12.89 14.73 12.25
N SER A 37 12.61 15.95 11.78
CA SER A 37 11.95 17.00 12.57
C SER A 37 10.46 16.77 12.78
N HIS A 38 9.80 16.04 11.89
CA HIS A 38 8.34 15.82 11.92
C HIS A 38 7.98 14.37 12.19
N CYS A 39 8.97 13.51 12.48
CA CYS A 39 8.71 12.13 12.83
C CYS A 39 7.76 12.07 14.03
N PRO A 40 6.60 11.40 13.91
CA PRO A 40 5.68 11.25 15.02
C PRO A 40 6.39 10.56 16.19
N ALA A 41 6.00 10.92 17.42
CA ALA A 41 6.43 10.18 18.59
C ALA A 41 5.99 8.71 18.45
N ARG A 42 6.89 7.80 18.81
CA ARG A 42 6.64 6.37 18.85
C ARG A 42 6.48 5.91 20.30
N ASP A 43 5.85 4.76 20.47
CA ASP A 43 5.64 4.09 21.75
C ASP A 43 4.70 4.87 22.69
N GLY A 44 3.72 5.57 22.10
CA GLY A 44 2.67 6.29 22.82
C GLY A 44 1.52 5.39 23.31
N ALA A 45 0.59 5.98 24.08
CA ALA A 45 -0.60 5.27 24.55
C ALA A 45 -1.45 4.72 23.39
N ASP A 46 -1.50 5.47 22.27
CA ASP A 46 -2.21 5.06 21.07
C ASP A 46 -1.54 3.85 20.40
N ASP A 47 -0.19 3.83 20.34
CA ASP A 47 0.55 2.68 19.80
C ASP A 47 0.31 1.43 20.64
N ALA A 48 0.25 1.56 21.97
CA ALA A 48 -0.02 0.46 22.89
C ALA A 48 -1.44 -0.13 22.74
N MET A 49 -2.38 0.61 22.16
CA MET A 49 -3.73 0.13 21.86
C MET A 49 -3.80 -0.70 20.57
N VAL A 50 -2.80 -0.60 19.69
CA VAL A 50 -2.76 -1.35 18.45
C VAL A 50 -2.17 -2.73 18.70
N SER A 51 -3.01 -3.75 18.80
CA SER A 51 -2.56 -5.14 18.75
C SER A 51 -2.40 -5.59 17.30
N ALA A 52 -1.18 -5.94 16.88
CA ALA A 52 -0.98 -6.63 15.62
C ALA A 52 -1.45 -8.08 15.77
N ALA A 53 -2.68 -8.38 15.34
CA ALA A 53 -3.05 -9.76 15.05
C ALA A 53 -2.23 -10.17 13.82
N ALA A 54 -1.19 -10.97 14.03
CA ALA A 54 -0.46 -11.57 12.92
C ALA A 54 -1.42 -12.51 12.18
N TYR A 55 -2.10 -11.99 11.16
CA TYR A 55 -2.75 -12.84 10.18
C TYR A 55 -1.62 -13.43 9.34
N LEU A 56 -1.05 -14.55 9.80
CA LEU A 56 -0.08 -15.38 9.08
C LEU A 56 -0.72 -16.09 7.87
N SER A 57 -1.71 -15.47 7.21
CA SER A 57 -2.19 -15.88 5.90
C SER A 57 -1.60 -14.93 4.87
N GLY A 58 -0.26 -14.98 4.76
CA GLY A 58 0.39 -14.59 3.53
C GLY A 58 -0.12 -15.48 2.40
N SER A 59 -0.33 -14.87 1.23
CA SER A 59 -0.66 -15.51 -0.04
C SER A 59 -2.00 -16.24 -0.17
N ALA A 60 -3.12 -15.59 0.14
CA ALA A 60 -4.26 -15.74 -0.76
C ALA A 60 -4.16 -14.64 -1.82
N GLU A 61 -3.16 -14.75 -2.71
CA GLU A 61 -3.27 -14.15 -4.04
C GLU A 61 -4.69 -14.48 -4.50
N ALA A 62 -5.53 -13.48 -4.77
CA ALA A 62 -6.82 -13.73 -5.38
C ALA A 62 -6.50 -14.44 -6.70
N GLY A 63 -6.64 -15.77 -6.73
CA GLY A 63 -6.02 -16.67 -7.72
C GLY A 63 -6.53 -16.50 -9.15
N GLY A 64 -7.18 -15.37 -9.44
CA GLY A 64 -7.75 -15.00 -10.71
C GLY A 64 -8.91 -15.88 -11.14
N ASP A 65 -9.24 -16.94 -10.40
CA ASP A 65 -10.31 -17.89 -10.74
C ASP A 65 -11.66 -17.19 -10.74
N ASP A 66 -11.96 -16.40 -9.70
CA ASP A 66 -13.20 -15.62 -9.63
C ASP A 66 -13.25 -14.56 -10.74
N ASN A 67 -12.14 -13.87 -11.00
CA ASN A 67 -12.06 -12.89 -12.08
C ASN A 67 -12.24 -13.52 -13.47
N ARG A 68 -11.64 -14.69 -13.72
CA ARG A 68 -11.79 -15.45 -14.98
C ARG A 68 -13.24 -15.87 -15.20
N ARG A 69 -13.94 -16.35 -14.17
CA ARG A 69 -15.37 -16.69 -14.25
C ARG A 69 -16.22 -15.48 -14.61
N TRP A 70 -15.93 -14.31 -14.02
CA TRP A 70 -16.64 -13.07 -14.36
C TRP A 70 -16.37 -12.62 -15.80
N CYS A 71 -15.11 -12.68 -16.26
CA CYS A 71 -14.76 -12.38 -17.64
C CYS A 71 -15.49 -13.28 -18.64
N GLU A 72 -15.63 -14.58 -18.36
CA GLU A 72 -16.37 -15.49 -19.23
C GLU A 72 -17.87 -15.14 -19.38
N VAL A 73 -18.50 -14.59 -18.34
CA VAL A 73 -19.90 -14.17 -18.38
C VAL A 73 -20.04 -12.83 -19.11
N LEU A 74 -19.16 -11.87 -18.82
CA LEU A 74 -19.25 -10.51 -19.36
C LEU A 74 -18.77 -10.39 -20.81
N HIS A 75 -17.87 -11.27 -21.25
CA HIS A 75 -17.28 -11.22 -22.58
C HIS A 75 -17.80 -12.29 -23.55
N ARG A 76 -18.69 -13.18 -23.12
CA ARG A 76 -19.42 -14.04 -24.06
C ARG A 76 -20.54 -13.23 -24.73
N ARG A 77 -20.42 -13.07 -26.05
CA ARG A 77 -21.53 -12.71 -26.93
C ARG A 77 -22.32 -13.95 -27.30
#